data_AF-A0A559RMC7-F1
#
_entry.id   AF-A0A559RMC7-F1
#
_cell.length_a   1.000
_cell.length_b   1.000
_cell.length_c   1.000
_cell.angle_alpha   90.00
_cell.angle_beta   90.00
_cell.angle_gamma   90.00
#
_symmetry.space_group_name_H-M   'P 1'
#
loop_
_entity.id
_entity.type
_entity.pdbx_description
1 polymer ?
#
loop_
_entity_poly.entity_id
_entity_poly.type
_entity_poly.pdbx_seq_one_letter_code
_entity_poly.pdbx_strand_id
1 'polypeptide(L)' 'MYIVYSPYYNSRKGIFSGKPTTMQELKNKFRRGLDATVIIAIYSTKKEANAAADQLFKKSKNK' A
#
# COMPACT_ATOMS: atom_id res chain seq x y z
N MET A 1 -1.52 4.98 -10.75
CA MET A 1 -2.09 4.05 -9.76
C MET A 1 -1.19 4.01 -8.54
N TYR A 2 -1.76 3.95 -7.34
CA TYR A 2 -1.05 3.93 -6.06
C TYR A 2 -1.56 2.76 -5.22
N ILE A 3 -0.64 2.02 -4.60
CA ILE A 3 -0.97 0.81 -3.82
C ILE A 3 -0.74 1.09 -2.35
N VAL A 4 -1.74 0.78 -1.53
CA VAL A 4 -1.65 0.81 -0.08
C VAL A 4 -1.57 -0.64 0.43
N TYR A 5 -0.50 -0.93 1.15
CA TYR A 5 -0.21 -2.22 1.73
C TYR A 5 -0.67 -2.30 3.18
N SER A 6 -0.92 -3.51 3.66
CA SER A 6 -1.22 -3.82 5.05
C SER A 6 -0.05 -3.42 5.97
N PRO A 7 -0.33 -3.02 7.22
CA PRO A 7 0.67 -2.50 8.15
C PRO A 7 1.57 -3.57 8.79
N TYR A 8 1.76 -4.77 8.18
CA TYR A 8 2.68 -5.79 8.70
C TYR A 8 4.10 -5.26 8.95
N TYR A 9 4.51 -4.23 8.23
CA TYR A 9 5.85 -3.64 8.31
C TYR A 9 6.00 -2.53 9.37
N ASN A 10 5.00 -2.29 10.23
CA ASN A 10 4.98 -1.30 11.34
C ASN A 10 5.46 0.12 10.99
N SER A 11 5.55 0.44 9.70
CA SER A 11 6.14 1.68 9.20
C SER A 11 5.23 2.30 8.16
N ARG A 12 5.07 3.62 8.25
CA ARG A 12 4.23 4.38 7.33
C ARG A 12 4.68 4.27 5.88
N LYS A 13 5.99 4.13 5.66
CA LYS A 13 6.61 3.91 4.34
C LYS A 13 6.35 2.49 3.80
N GLY A 14 6.24 1.49 4.67
CA GLY A 14 5.84 0.13 4.28
C GLY A 14 4.39 0.05 3.84
N ILE A 15 3.51 0.82 4.48
CA ILE A 15 2.07 0.92 4.12
C ILE A 15 1.91 1.63 2.77
N PHE A 16 2.61 2.75 2.54
CA PHE A 16 2.55 3.44 1.26
C PHE A 16 3.83 4.22 0.97
N SER A 17 4.44 3.92 -0.19
CA SER A 17 5.73 4.49 -0.60
C SER A 17 5.64 5.88 -1.22
N GLY A 18 4.44 6.38 -1.52
CA GLY A 18 4.23 7.67 -2.19
C GLY A 18 4.52 7.67 -3.69
N LYS A 19 5.06 6.57 -4.24
CA LYS A 19 5.38 6.43 -5.66
C LYS A 19 4.19 5.82 -6.43
N PRO A 20 3.89 6.32 -7.64
CA PRO A 20 2.96 5.62 -8.52
C PRO A 20 3.56 4.29 -8.96
N THR A 21 2.71 3.38 -9.42
CA THR A 21 3.10 2.12 -10.04
C THR A 21 2.20 1.83 -11.23
N THR A 22 2.61 0.88 -12.08
CA THR A 22 1.86 0.43 -13.25
C THR A 22 1.26 -0.96 -13.04
N MET A 23 0.30 -1.34 -13.89
CA MET A 23 -0.27 -2.70 -13.87
C MET A 23 0.80 -3.77 -14.18
N GLN A 24 1.74 -3.47 -15.07
CA GLN A 24 2.84 -4.38 -15.41
C GLN A 24 3.79 -4.60 -14.24
N GLU A 25 4.16 -3.53 -13.53
CA GLU A 25 4.97 -3.63 -12.30
C GLU A 25 4.24 -4.44 -11.22
N LEU A 26 2.94 -4.20 -11.05
CA LEU A 26 2.12 -4.96 -10.10
C LEU A 26 2.07 -6.45 -10.46
N LYS A 27 1.83 -6.78 -11.73
CA LYS A 27 1.88 -8.16 -12.25
C LYS A 27 3.25 -8.80 -12.02
N ASN A 28 4.33 -8.05 -12.23
CA ASN A 28 5.68 -8.52 -11.97
C ASN A 28 5.94 -8.79 -10.48
N LYS A 29 5.40 -7.96 -9.58
CA LYS A 29 5.48 -8.20 -8.13
C LYS A 29 4.73 -9.47 -7.73
N PHE A 30 3.52 -9.67 -8.25
CA PHE A 30 2.77 -10.92 -8.05
C PHE A 30 3.54 -12.14 -8.54
N ARG A 31 4.11 -12.08 -9.75
CA ARG A 31 4.96 -13.15 -10.29
C ARG A 31 6.20 -13.43 -9.44
N ARG A 32 6.67 -12.44 -8.66
CA ARG A 32 7.81 -12.55 -7.73
C ARG A 32 7.40 -12.95 -6.31
N GLY A 33 6.15 -13.32 -6.08
CA GLY A 33 5.68 -13.81 -4.77
C GLY A 33 5.06 -12.75 -3.85
N LEU A 34 4.67 -11.59 -4.39
CA LEU A 34 3.81 -10.67 -3.62
C LEU A 34 2.47 -11.35 -3.33
N ASP A 35 2.11 -11.43 -2.05
CA ASP A 35 0.79 -11.90 -1.64
C ASP A 35 -0.29 -10.83 -1.94
N ALA A 36 -1.41 -11.22 -2.53
CA ALA A 36 -2.53 -10.31 -2.76
C ALA A 36 -3.19 -9.84 -1.47
N THR A 37 -3.14 -10.66 -0.41
CA THR A 37 -3.76 -10.34 0.89
C THR A 37 -3.09 -9.14 1.58
N VAL A 38 -1.83 -8.83 1.22
CA VAL A 38 -1.13 -7.67 1.77
C VAL A 38 -1.52 -6.35 1.07
N ILE A 39 -2.27 -6.38 -0.02
CA ILE A 39 -2.79 -5.16 -0.67
C ILE A 39 -4.15 -4.84 -0.06
N ILE A 40 -4.23 -3.73 0.66
CA ILE A 40 -5.49 -3.26 1.26
C ILE A 40 -6.35 -2.54 0.22
N ALA A 41 -5.73 -1.69 -0.58
CA ALA A 41 -6.46 -0.87 -1.54
C ALA A 41 -5.55 -0.34 -2.67
N ILE A 42 -6.18 -0.04 -3.80
CA ILE A 42 -5.56 0.57 -4.97
C ILE A 42 -6.30 1.87 -5.27
N TYR A 43 -5.56 2.96 -5.42
CA TYR A 43 -6.10 4.29 -5.68
C TYR A 43 -5.62 4.86 -7.01
N SER A 44 -6.46 5.69 -7.63
CA SER A 44 -6.12 6.47 -8.82
C SER A 44 -5.26 7.68 -8.46
N THR A 45 -5.51 8.31 -7.30
CA THR A 45 -4.81 9.54 -6.87
C THR A 45 -3.85 9.32 -5.70
N LYS A 46 -2.79 10.14 -5.64
CA LYS A 46 -1.82 10.13 -4.52
C LYS A 46 -2.46 10.60 -3.22
N LYS A 47 -3.36 11.58 -3.29
CA LYS A 47 -4.00 12.21 -2.13
C LYS A 47 -4.84 11.20 -1.35
N GLU A 48 -5.67 10.42 -2.04
CA GLU A 48 -6.51 9.39 -1.43
C GLU A 48 -5.66 8.26 -0.84
N ALA A 49 -4.66 7.76 -1.59
CA ALA A 49 -3.73 6.75 -1.10
C ALA A 49 -3.00 7.19 0.17
N ASN A 50 -2.61 8.47 0.24
CA ASN A 50 -1.93 9.01 1.39
C ASN A 50 -2.84 9.10 2.62
N ALA A 51 -4.07 9.59 2.45
CA ALA A 51 -5.05 9.67 3.52
C ALA A 51 -5.39 8.29 4.10
N ALA A 52 -5.62 7.30 3.23
CA ALA A 52 -5.89 5.92 3.64
C ALA A 52 -4.71 5.31 4.41
N ALA A 53 -3.49 5.53 3.93
CA ALA A 53 -2.30 5.03 4.59
C ALA A 53 -2.03 5.71 5.95
N ASP A 54 -2.36 6.99 6.11
CA ASP A 54 -2.29 7.69 7.40
C ASP A 54 -3.30 7.13 8.42
N GLN A 55 -4.53 6.87 7.97
CA GLN A 55 -5.56 6.24 8.80
C GLN A 55 -5.16 4.83 9.24
N LEU A 56 -4.67 4.01 8.30
CA LEU A 56 -4.18 2.65 8.57
C LEU A 56 -3.02 2.65 9.56
N PHE A 57 -2.07 3.57 9.39
CA PHE A 57 -0.92 3.68 10.30
C PHE A 57 -1.33 4.09 11.71
N LYS A 58 -2.24 5.07 11.85
CA LYS A 58 -2.79 5.47 13.17
C LYS A 58 -3.51 4.31 13.84
N LYS A 59 -4.37 3.59 13.11
CA LYS A 59 -5.10 2.42 13.62
C LYS A 59 -4.15 1.31 14.06
N SER A 60 -3.05 1.10 13.34
CA SER A 60 -2.02 0.11 13.68
C SER A 60 -1.24 0.45 14.96
N LYS A 61 -1.12 1.73 15.33
CA LYS A 61 -0.42 2.17 16.55
C LYS A 61 -1.28 2.13 17.81
N ASN A 62 -2.60 2.10 17.65
CA ASN A 62 -3.54 2.05 18.76
C ASN A 62 -3.96 0.61 19.13
N LYS A 63 -3.31 -0.39 18.53
CA LYS A 63 -3.42 -1.82 18.88
C LYS A 63 -2.23 -2.20 19.75
#